data_AF-A0A9P7T5P2-F1
#
_entry.id   AF-A0A9P7T5P2-F1
#
_cell.length_a   1.000
_cell.length_b   1.000
_cell.length_c   1.000
_cell.angle_alpha   90.00
_cell.angle_beta   90.00
_cell.angle_gamma   90.00
#
_symmetry.space_group_name_H-M   'P 1'
#
loop_
_entity.id
_entity.type
_entity.pdbx_description
1 polymer ?
#
loop_
_entity_poly.entity_id
_entity_poly.type
_entity_poly.pdbx_seq_one_letter_code
_entity_poly.pdbx_strand_id
1 'polypeptide(L)' 'DLCTAALQFASETLKPGGHFVCKFYQGAEDKEFENQLRKMFDRVCREKPEASRAESNEAYFVALRRKRGAQLKLEEE' A
#
# COMPACT_ATOMS: atom_id res chain seq x y z
N ASP A 1 -0.43 -3.23 11.16
CA ASP A 1 -1.73 -2.59 11.50
C ASP A 1 -2.12 -1.34 10.72
N LEU A 2 -1.49 -0.17 10.91
CA LEU A 2 -1.98 1.09 10.30
C LEU A 2 -2.02 1.09 8.77
N CYS A 3 -0.99 0.52 8.13
CA CYS A 3 -0.95 0.40 6.67
C CYS A 3 -2.10 -0.48 6.15
N THR A 4 -2.36 -1.59 6.84
CA THR A 4 -3.45 -2.53 6.54
C THR A 4 -4.81 -1.86 6.70
N ALA A 5 -5.05 -1.17 7.81
CA ALA A 5 -6.30 -0.44 8.05
C ALA A 5 -6.54 0.64 6.98
N ALA A 6 -5.50 1.37 6.57
CA ALA A 6 -5.60 2.35 5.50
C ALA A 6 -5.93 1.71 4.14
N LEU A 7 -5.34 0.53 3.85
CA LEU A 7 -5.65 -0.22 2.64
C LEU A 7 -7.08 -0.79 2.65
N GLN A 8 -7.57 -1.26 3.80
CA GLN A 8 -8.96 -1.71 3.97
C GLN A 8 -9.93 -0.57 3.65
N PHE A 9 -9.74 0.60 4.26
CA PHE A 9 -10.52 1.79 3.98
C PHE A 9 -10.47 2.18 2.49
N ALA A 10 -9.28 2.14 1.88
CA ALA A 10 -9.12 2.41 0.46
C ALA A 10 -9.84 1.37 -0.42
N SER A 11 -9.91 0.11 0.00
CA SER A 11 -10.62 -0.94 -0.75
C SER A 11 -12.12 -0.69 -0.86
N GLU A 12 -12.70 -0.06 0.15
CA GLU A 12 -14.13 0.26 0.21
C GLU A 12 -14.45 1.61 -0.46
N THR A 13 -13.56 2.60 -0.32
CA THR A 13 -13.87 3.99 -0.67
C THR A 13 -13.20 4.50 -1.96
N LEU A 14 -12.03 3.96 -2.33
CA LEU A 14 -11.24 4.49 -3.44
C LEU A 14 -11.85 4.06 -4.77
N LYS A 15 -12.25 4.99 -5.64
CA LYS A 15 -12.84 4.65 -6.94
C LYS A 15 -11.87 3.87 -7.85
N PRO A 16 -12.37 3.04 -8.81
CA PRO A 16 -11.52 2.43 -9.84
C PRO A 16 -10.65 3.49 -10.54
N GLY A 17 -9.39 3.16 -10.79
CA GLY A 17 -8.38 4.07 -11.33
C GLY A 17 -7.72 4.99 -10.30
N GLY A 18 -8.22 5.03 -9.05
CA GLY A 18 -7.62 5.82 -7.97
C GLY A 18 -6.23 5.34 -7.55
N HIS A 19 -5.54 6.17 -6.76
CA HIS A 19 -4.19 5.92 -6.27
C HIS A 19 -4.17 5.86 -4.75
N PHE A 20 -3.24 5.09 -4.20
CA PHE A 20 -3.01 4.95 -2.77
C PHE A 20 -1.52 5.11 -2.49
N VAL A 21 -1.19 6.00 -1.55
CA VAL A 21 0.20 6.24 -1.12
C VAL A 21 0.24 6.05 0.39
N CYS A 22 1.17 5.23 0.86
CA CYS A 22 1.28 4.89 2.27
C CYS A 22 2.73 4.95 2.74
N LYS A 23 2.96 5.70 3.82
CA LYS A 23 4.26 5.74 4.50
C LYS A 23 4.37 4.55 5.43
N PHE A 24 5.49 3.86 5.41
CA PHE A 24 5.77 2.73 6.28
C PHE A 24 7.22 2.75 6.76
N TYR A 25 7.50 2.03 7.84
CA TYR A 25 8.84 1.73 8.28
C TYR A 25 9.19 0.31 7.82
N GLN A 26 10.38 0.15 7.25
CA GLN A 26 10.79 -1.12 6.67
C GLN A 26 10.83 -2.22 7.73
N GLY A 27 10.17 -3.34 7.43
CA GLY A 27 10.08 -4.49 8.31
C GLY A 27 9.80 -5.80 7.58
N ALA A 28 9.59 -6.87 8.34
CA ALA A 28 9.35 -8.20 7.79
C ALA A 28 8.03 -8.29 7.02
N GLU A 29 7.04 -7.47 7.38
CA GLU A 29 5.69 -7.48 6.82
C GLU A 29 5.56 -6.74 5.47
N ASP A 30 6.60 -5.99 5.06
CA ASP A 30 6.61 -5.16 3.84
C ASP A 30 6.17 -5.94 2.60
N LYS A 31 6.71 -7.16 2.46
CA LYS A 31 6.50 -8.00 1.28
C LYS A 31 5.07 -8.50 1.20
N GLU A 32 4.48 -8.85 2.33
CA GLU A 32 3.09 -9.28 2.38
C GLU A 32 2.15 -8.12 2.05
N PHE A 33 2.40 -6.95 2.63
CA PHE A 33 1.63 -5.75 2.33
C PHE A 33 1.76 -5.34 0.86
N GLU A 34 2.97 -5.40 0.28
CA GLU A 34 3.16 -5.14 -1.16
C GLU A 34 2.35 -6.11 -2.03
N ASN A 35 2.29 -7.40 -1.67
CA ASN A 35 1.48 -8.37 -2.39
C ASN A 35 -0.01 -8.03 -2.35
N GLN A 36 -0.52 -7.56 -1.20
CA GLN A 36 -1.89 -7.09 -1.06
C GLN A 36 -2.16 -5.88 -1.98
N LEU A 37 -1.22 -4.92 -2.02
CA LEU A 37 -1.31 -3.79 -2.95
C LEU A 37 -1.30 -4.24 -4.43
N ARG A 38 -0.45 -5.19 -4.82
CA ARG A 38 -0.37 -5.68 -6.21
C ARG A 38 -1.65 -6.40 -6.67
N LYS A 39 -2.39 -7.01 -5.74
CA LYS A 39 -3.72 -7.58 -6.03
C LYS A 39 -4.72 -6.47 -6.37
N MET A 40 -4.63 -5.31 -5.72
CA MET A 40 -5.59 -4.22 -5.87
C MET A 40 -5.25 -3.17 -6.93
N PHE A 41 -3.98 -2.95 -7.22
CA PHE A 41 -3.49 -1.87 -8.08
C PHE A 41 -2.73 -2.41 -9.28
N ASP A 42 -2.72 -1.67 -10.39
CA ASP A 42 -2.00 -2.07 -11.60
C ASP A 42 -0.48 -1.95 -11.44
N ARG A 43 -0.03 -0.96 -10.67
CA ARG A 43 1.39 -0.71 -10.43
C ARG A 43 1.63 -0.39 -8.96
N VAL A 44 2.64 -1.00 -8.37
CA VAL A 44 3.09 -0.73 -6.99
C VAL A 44 4.59 -0.53 -7.02
N CYS A 45 5.04 0.58 -6.44
CA CYS A 45 6.44 0.95 -6.32
C CYS A 45 6.76 1.30 -4.86
N ARG A 46 8.01 1.06 -4.47
CA ARG A 46 8.54 1.46 -3.17
C ARG A 46 9.53 2.59 -3.39
N GLU A 47 9.26 3.72 -2.76
CA GLU A 47 10.02 4.95 -2.96
C GLU A 47 10.55 5.45 -1.61
N LYS A 48 11.85 5.73 -1.54
CA LYS A 48 12.47 6.48 -0.45
C LYS A 48 12.93 7.83 -1.02
N PRO A 49 12.17 8.92 -0.82
CA PRO A 49 12.52 10.22 -1.35
C PRO A 49 13.89 10.71 -0.83
N GLU A 50 14.60 11.49 -1.63
CA GLU A 50 15.87 12.13 -1.22
C GLU A 50 15.71 13.06 -0.01
N ALA A 51 14.51 13.65 0.15
CA ALA A 51 14.17 14.49 1.29
C ALA A 51 13.99 13.69 2.61
N SER A 52 13.88 12.37 2.55
CA SER A 52 13.82 11.53 3.75
C SER A 52 15.20 11.42 4.39
N ARG A 53 15.27 11.48 5.73
CA ARG A 53 16.54 11.34 6.44
C ARG A 53 17.18 9.99 6.13
N ALA A 54 18.49 9.97 5.92
CA ALA A 54 19.24 8.76 5.61
C ALA A 54 19.19 7.74 6.76
N GLU A 55 19.19 8.22 8.01
CA GLU A 55 19.09 7.41 9.23
C GLU A 55 17.69 6.81 9.48
N SER A 56 16.66 7.32 8.80
CA SER A 56 15.28 6.87 8.98
C SER A 56 15.02 5.62 8.13
N ASN A 57 14.43 4.58 8.71
CA ASN A 57 13.97 3.41 7.96
C ASN A 57 12.60 3.63 7.28
N GLU A 58 12.17 4.87 7.10
CA GLU A 58 10.90 5.16 6.41
C GLU A 58 11.04 5.08 4.89
N ALA A 59 9.97 4.59 4.26
CA ALA A 59 9.75 4.56 2.83
C ALA A 59 8.26 4.70 2.54
N TYR A 60 7.90 4.81 1.26
CA TYR A 60 6.53 4.92 0.79
C TYR A 60 6.20 3.81 -0.19
N PHE A 61 5.03 3.20 -0.03
CA PHE A 61 4.40 2.45 -1.11
C PHE A 61 3.56 3.40 -1.93
N VAL A 62 3.80 3.41 -3.25
CA VAL A 62 3.05 4.15 -4.24
C VAL A 62 2.29 3.15 -5.11
N ALA A 63 0.99 3.00 -4.85
CA ALA A 63 0.11 2.08 -5.54
C ALA A 63 -0.81 2.86 -6.50
N LEU A 64 -0.72 2.55 -7.78
CA LEU A 64 -1.34 3.31 -8.85
C LEU A 64 -2.41 2.51 -9.56
N ARG A 65 -3.52 3.19 -9.88
CA ARG A 65 -4.66 2.68 -10.64
C ARG A 65 -5.28 1.46 -9.97
N ARG A 66 -6.22 1.72 -9.05
CA ARG A 66 -7.05 0.67 -8.45
C ARG A 66 -7.78 -0.10 -9.55
N LYS A 67 -7.61 -1.41 -9.60
CA LYS A 67 -8.29 -2.32 -10.52
C LYS A 67 -9.80 -2.29 -10.28
N ARG A 68 -10.57 -2.42 -11.35
CA ARG A 68 -12.04 -2.47 -11.25
C ARG A 68 -12.47 -3.76 -10.56
N GLY A 69 -13.33 -3.67 -9.56
CA GLY A 69 -13.83 -4.83 -8.81
C GLY A 69 -12.81 -5.47 -7.86
N ALA A 70 -11.65 -4.86 -7.66
CA ALA A 70 -10.69 -5.36 -6.67
C ALA A 70 -11.24 -5.19 -5.25
N GLN A 71 -11.40 -6.30 -4.54
CA GLN A 71 -11.74 -6.34 -3.12
C GLN A 71 -10.62 -7.03 -2.36
N LEU A 72 -10.28 -6.49 -1.20
CA LEU A 72 -9.40 -7.17 -0.25
C LEU A 72 -10.28 -8.19 0.49
N LYS A 73 -9.96 -9.48 0.39
CA LYS A 73 -10.50 -10.48 1.33
C LYS A 73 -9.53 -10.51 2.50
N LEU A 74 -10.00 -10.05 3.66
CA LEU A 74 -9.28 -10.28 4.90
C LEU A 74 -9.59 -11.71 5.33
N GLU A 75 -8.57 -12.49 5.61
CA GLU A 75 -8.73 -13.68 6.43
C GLU A 75 -8.93 -13.14 7.86
N GLU A 76 -10.13 -13.34 8.41
CA GLU A 76 -10.36 -13.11 9.84
C GLU A 76 -9.60 -14.20 10.59
N GLU A 77 -8.57 -13.83 11.36
CA GLU A 77 -7.97 -14.69 12.39
C GLU A 77 -8.89 -14.81 13.61
#